data_AF-A0A023G1R4-F1
#
_entry.id   AF-A0A023G1R4-F1
#
_cell.length_a   1.000
_cell.length_b   1.000
_cell.length_c   1.000
_cell.angle_alpha   90.00
_cell.angle_beta   90.00
_cell.angle_gamma   90.00
#
_symmetry.space_group_name_H-M   'P 1'
#
loop_
_entity.id
_entity.type
_entity.pdbx_description
1 polymer ?
#
loop_
_entity_poly.entity_id
_entity_poly.type
_entity_poly.pdbx_seq_one_letter_code
_entity_poly.pdbx_strand_id
1 'polypeptide(L)'
;MEKMIFCFLTVTLFALVFGADQRCDNIYRPDDECDTDETRLGEIFHFSSSTRRCYAGEYCESTDRSKYFSTHEECKKSCNAQDSEEVGSGGGIEDRDME
;
A
#
# COMPACT_ATOMS: atom_id res chain seq x y z
N MET A 1 -43.79 -29.95 -3.90
CA MET A 1 -42.76 -29.57 -2.92
C MET A 1 -41.47 -29.32 -3.70
N GLU A 2 -41.31 -28.15 -4.33
CA GLU A 2 -40.32 -28.05 -5.45
C GLU A 2 -39.74 -26.65 -5.69
N LYS A 3 -39.88 -25.71 -4.75
CA LYS A 3 -39.42 -24.32 -4.93
C LYS A 3 -38.78 -23.75 -3.67
N MET A 4 -37.95 -24.52 -2.96
CA MET A 4 -37.30 -24.05 -1.72
C MET A 4 -35.83 -24.50 -1.60
N ILE A 5 -35.14 -24.76 -2.73
CA ILE A 5 -33.74 -25.25 -2.70
C ILE A 5 -32.81 -24.45 -3.64
N PHE A 6 -33.30 -23.43 -4.36
CA PHE A 6 -32.45 -22.70 -5.31
C PHE A 6 -31.80 -21.41 -4.78
N CYS A 7 -32.13 -20.95 -3.57
CA CYS A 7 -31.59 -19.68 -3.03
C CYS A 7 -30.37 -19.83 -2.12
N PHE A 8 -29.97 -21.05 -1.74
CA PHE A 8 -28.88 -21.25 -0.78
C PHE A 8 -27.49 -21.44 -1.40
N LEU A 9 -27.39 -21.61 -2.73
CA LEU A 9 -26.12 -21.91 -3.40
C LEU A 9 -25.35 -20.70 -3.91
N THR A 10 -25.95 -19.50 -3.95
CA THR A 10 -25.24 -18.28 -4.38
C THR A 10 -24.57 -17.53 -3.22
N VAL A 11 -24.92 -17.84 -1.97
CA VAL A 11 -24.43 -17.10 -0.79
C VAL A 11 -23.07 -17.62 -0.30
N THR A 12 -22.65 -18.83 -0.67
CA THR A 12 -21.39 -19.42 -0.19
C THR A 12 -20.16 -19.07 -1.03
N LEU A 13 -20.29 -18.32 -2.14
CA LEU A 13 -19.17 -18.08 -3.06
C LEU A 13 -18.29 -16.85 -2.76
N PHE A 14 -18.56 -16.09 -1.68
CA PHE A 14 -17.79 -14.88 -1.35
C PHE A 14 -16.78 -15.04 -0.21
N ALA A 15 -16.56 -16.26 0.30
CA ALA A 15 -15.68 -16.49 1.44
C ALA A 15 -14.21 -16.84 1.07
N LEU A 16 -13.75 -16.55 -0.16
CA LEU A 16 -12.41 -16.96 -0.63
C LEU A 16 -11.53 -15.81 -1.18
N VAL A 17 -11.65 -14.58 -0.66
CA VAL A 17 -10.74 -13.48 -1.06
C VAL A 17 -10.28 -12.64 0.14
N PHE A 18 -9.82 -13.29 1.22
CA PHE A 18 -9.06 -12.64 2.29
C PHE A 18 -7.93 -13.55 2.78
N GLY A 19 -7.24 -14.23 1.86
CA GLY A 19 -5.86 -14.59 2.15
C GLY A 19 -5.13 -13.27 2.38
N ALA A 20 -4.67 -13.02 3.60
CA ALA A 20 -3.92 -11.81 3.91
C ALA A 20 -2.76 -11.69 2.90
N ASP A 21 -2.73 -10.60 2.13
CA ASP A 21 -1.64 -10.36 1.19
C ASP A 21 -0.36 -10.21 2.01
N GLN A 22 0.61 -11.09 1.80
CA GLN A 22 1.85 -11.11 2.60
C GLN A 22 2.62 -9.79 2.52
N ARG A 23 2.40 -8.98 1.46
CA ARG A 23 2.99 -7.66 1.30
C ARG A 23 2.47 -6.67 2.36
N CYS A 24 1.32 -6.93 2.99
CA CYS A 24 0.80 -6.15 4.11
C CYS A 24 1.53 -6.42 5.44
N ASP A 25 2.26 -7.53 5.54
CA ASP A 25 3.09 -7.85 6.71
C ASP A 25 4.57 -7.51 6.49
N ASN A 26 4.94 -7.08 5.27
CA ASN A 26 6.32 -6.74 4.96
C ASN A 26 6.71 -5.41 5.62
N ILE A 27 7.80 -5.43 6.38
CA ILE A 27 8.32 -4.24 7.06
C ILE A 27 9.28 -3.55 6.10
N TYR A 28 8.87 -2.41 5.54
CA TYR A 28 9.79 -1.52 4.84
C TYR A 28 10.75 -0.89 5.83
N ARG A 29 12.04 -1.02 5.58
CA ARG A 29 13.11 -0.48 6.41
C ARG A 29 13.83 0.64 5.66
N PRO A 30 14.46 1.59 6.38
CA PRO A 30 15.26 2.62 5.73
C PRO A 30 16.39 2.08 4.86
N ASP A 31 16.92 0.88 5.16
CA ASP A 31 17.91 0.18 4.34
C ASP A 31 17.34 -0.46 3.06
N ASP A 32 16.01 -0.47 2.90
CA ASP A 32 15.35 -0.84 1.63
C ASP A 32 15.18 0.38 0.69
N GLU A 33 15.58 1.59 1.11
CA GLU A 33 15.67 2.76 0.23
C GLU A 33 16.93 2.66 -0.63
N CYS A 34 16.85 3.18 -1.86
CA CYS A 34 18.01 3.18 -2.76
C CYS A 34 19.10 4.11 -2.22
N ASP A 35 20.34 3.67 -2.22
CA ASP A 35 21.47 4.54 -1.88
C ASP A 35 21.64 5.66 -2.93
N THR A 36 22.39 6.70 -2.58
CA THR A 36 22.55 7.89 -3.45
C THR A 36 23.26 7.56 -4.76
N ASP A 37 24.14 6.55 -4.76
CA ASP A 37 24.90 6.07 -5.91
C ASP A 37 24.22 4.95 -6.70
N GLU A 38 23.03 4.51 -6.29
CA GLU A 38 22.27 3.48 -6.98
C GLU A 38 21.34 4.02 -8.07
N THR A 39 21.13 3.22 -9.10
CA THR A 39 20.17 3.54 -10.17
C THR A 39 18.77 3.14 -9.74
N ARG A 40 17.90 4.14 -9.58
CA ARG A 40 16.47 3.95 -9.34
C ARG A 40 15.80 3.30 -10.55
N LEU A 41 15.12 2.19 -10.32
CA LEU A 41 14.41 1.44 -11.36
C LEU A 41 12.93 1.81 -11.46
N GLY A 42 12.35 2.37 -10.39
CA GLY A 42 10.97 2.86 -10.37
C GLY A 42 10.42 3.09 -8.96
N GLU A 43 9.13 3.41 -8.90
CA GLU A 43 8.37 3.62 -7.67
C GLU A 43 7.64 2.34 -7.24
N ILE A 44 7.58 2.11 -5.94
CA ILE A 44 6.81 1.05 -5.27
C ILE A 44 5.96 1.63 -4.15
N PHE A 45 5.00 0.84 -3.66
CA PHE A 45 4.17 1.20 -2.52
C PHE A 45 4.22 0.10 -1.46
N HIS A 46 4.38 0.48 -0.20
CA HIS A 46 4.44 -0.46 0.92
C HIS A 46 3.48 -0.03 2.04
N PHE A 47 2.97 -1.01 2.79
CA PHE A 47 2.08 -0.77 3.91
C PHE A 47 2.86 -0.69 5.22
N SER A 48 2.60 0.35 6.01
CA SER A 48 3.09 0.47 7.38
C SER A 48 2.01 0.02 8.35
N SER A 49 2.22 -1.10 9.03
CA SER A 49 1.30 -1.59 10.05
C SER A 49 1.20 -0.65 11.26
N SER A 50 2.26 0.10 11.58
CA SER A 50 2.28 1.06 12.69
C SER A 50 1.38 2.27 12.47
N THR A 51 1.35 2.82 11.26
CA THR A 51 0.51 3.98 10.94
C THR A 51 -0.77 3.59 10.21
N ARG A 52 -0.89 2.32 9.80
CA ARG A 52 -1.93 1.77 8.93
C ARG A 52 -2.09 2.53 7.63
N ARG A 53 -0.99 3.00 7.04
CA ARG A 53 -0.96 3.79 5.80
C ARG A 53 -0.06 3.16 4.74
N CYS A 54 -0.30 3.51 3.49
CA CYS A 54 0.55 3.15 2.36
C CYS A 54 1.46 4.32 1.99
N TYR A 55 2.75 4.05 1.86
CA TYR A 55 3.77 5.03 1.48
C TYR A 55 4.40 4.66 0.14
N ALA A 56 4.83 5.68 -0.59
CA ALA A 56 5.65 5.51 -1.77
C ALA A 56 7.11 5.29 -1.36
N GLY A 57 7.84 4.51 -2.15
CA GLY A 57 9.28 4.31 -2.04
C GLY A 57 9.87 4.03 -3.42
N GLU A 58 11.18 3.95 -3.49
CA GLU A 58 11.91 3.61 -4.70
C GLU A 58 12.53 2.22 -4.56
N TYR A 59 12.82 1.55 -5.68
CA TYR A 59 13.59 0.32 -5.68
C TYR A 59 14.76 0.37 -6.65
N CYS A 60 15.90 -0.16 -6.22
CA CYS A 60 17.16 -0.26 -6.95
C CYS A 60 17.40 -1.69 -7.46
N GLU A 61 16.79 -2.69 -6.83
CA GLU A 61 16.89 -4.09 -7.24
C GLU A 61 15.55 -4.66 -7.75
N SER A 62 15.58 -5.30 -8.92
CA SER A 62 14.38 -5.89 -9.54
C SER A 62 13.71 -6.99 -8.70
N THR A 63 14.47 -7.65 -7.83
CA THR A 63 14.04 -8.68 -6.88
C THR A 63 13.07 -8.11 -5.83
N ASP A 64 13.27 -6.87 -5.41
CA ASP A 64 12.49 -6.24 -4.35
C ASP A 64 11.11 -5.80 -4.81
N ARG A 65 10.93 -5.53 -6.10
CA ARG A 65 9.64 -5.13 -6.68
C ARG A 65 8.51 -6.09 -6.31
N SER A 66 8.79 -7.39 -6.23
CA SER A 66 7.81 -8.42 -5.91
C SER A 66 7.29 -8.36 -4.47
N LYS A 67 8.03 -7.73 -3.56
CA LYS A 67 7.69 -7.58 -2.14
C LYS A 67 6.71 -6.42 -1.89
N TYR A 68 6.45 -5.60 -2.90
CA TYR A 68 5.72 -4.35 -2.77
C TYR A 68 4.55 -4.26 -3.77
N PHE A 69 3.71 -3.25 -3.59
CA PHE A 69 2.59 -2.95 -4.47
C PHE A 69 3.06 -2.04 -5.60
N SER A 70 2.44 -2.17 -6.79
CA SER A 70 2.79 -1.31 -7.93
C SER A 70 2.02 0.01 -7.92
N THR A 71 0.94 0.11 -7.15
CA THR A 71 0.14 1.33 -7.05
C THR A 71 -0.32 1.57 -5.62
N HIS A 72 -0.55 2.85 -5.28
CA HIS A 72 -1.08 3.25 -3.98
C HIS A 72 -2.47 2.66 -3.71
N GLU A 73 -3.34 2.66 -4.74
CA GLU A 73 -4.70 2.14 -4.63
C GLU A 73 -4.72 0.63 -4.35
N GLU A 74 -3.85 -0.13 -5.01
CA GLU A 74 -3.69 -1.57 -4.75
C GLU A 74 -3.27 -1.83 -3.30
N CYS A 75 -2.30 -1.07 -2.78
CA CYS A 75 -1.87 -1.17 -1.39
C CYS A 75 -3.03 -0.88 -0.42
N LYS A 76 -3.76 0.24 -0.64
CA LYS A 76 -4.89 0.63 0.22
C LYS A 76 -5.96 -0.45 0.27
N LYS A 77 -6.35 -0.94 -0.91
CA LYS A 77 -7.41 -1.94 -1.05
C LYS A 77 -7.00 -3.30 -0.45
N SER A 78 -5.75 -3.72 -0.67
CA SER A 78 -5.26 -5.02 -0.22
C SER A 78 -5.05 -5.06 1.30
N CYS A 79 -4.52 -3.99 1.88
CA CYS A 79 -4.18 -3.94 3.30
C CYS A 79 -5.22 -3.23 4.19
N ASN A 80 -6.34 -2.77 3.60
CA ASN A 80 -7.36 -1.98 4.30
C ASN A 80 -6.71 -0.80 5.06
N ALA A 81 -5.89 -0.04 4.34
CA ALA A 81 -5.16 1.10 4.87
C ALA A 81 -6.09 2.29 5.11
N GLN A 82 -5.74 3.12 6.09
CA GLN A 82 -6.42 4.39 6.33
C GLN A 82 -6.10 5.37 5.20
N ASP A 83 -7.07 6.18 4.84
CA ASP A 83 -6.83 7.31 3.95
C ASP A 83 -5.89 8.29 4.65
N SER A 84 -4.76 8.57 4.00
CA SER A 84 -3.98 9.74 4.34
C SER A 84 -4.83 10.95 3.98
N GLU A 85 -5.53 11.53 4.96
CA GLU A 85 -5.79 12.96 4.90
C GLU A 85 -4.42 13.62 4.72
N GLU A 86 -4.26 14.37 3.64
CA GLU A 86 -3.06 15.11 3.31
C GLU A 86 -2.67 15.98 4.51
N VAL A 87 -1.81 15.46 5.39
CA VAL A 87 -0.95 16.34 6.20
C VAL A 87 0.01 16.95 5.19
N GLY A 88 -0.40 18.12 4.70
CA GLY A 88 0.14 18.74 3.51
C GLY A 88 1.66 18.70 3.46
N SER A 89 2.18 18.18 2.36
CA SER A 89 3.42 18.68 1.76
C SER A 89 3.18 20.12 1.30
N GLY A 90 2.96 21.02 2.26
CA GLY A 90 3.00 22.46 2.09
C GLY A 90 4.45 22.92 2.24
N GLY A 91 5.30 22.53 1.30
CA GLY A 91 6.55 23.23 1.03
C GLY A 91 6.20 24.59 0.44
N GLY A 92 5.84 25.54 1.31
CA GLY A 92 5.54 26.93 0.99
C GLY A 92 6.10 27.78 2.11
N ILE A 93 7.41 27.90 2.17
CA ILE A 93 8.05 28.99 2.91
C ILE A 93 7.82 30.22 2.06
N GLU A 94 6.64 30.83 2.18
CA GLU A 94 6.43 32.19 1.73
C GLU A 94 7.16 33.11 2.72
N ASP A 95 8.13 33.85 2.21
CA ASP A 95 8.85 34.92 2.89
C ASP A 95 7.91 35.83 3.69
N ARG A 96 8.14 36.00 5.00
CA ARG A 96 7.75 37.21 5.76
C ARG A 96 8.71 37.50 6.92
N ASP A 97 9.16 38.74 6.90
CA ASP A 97 10.13 39.45 7.76
C ASP A 97 9.80 39.54 9.26
N MET A 98 10.85 39.56 10.10
CA MET A 98 11.10 40.40 11.30
C MET A 98 12.42 39.86 11.90
N GLU A 99 13.51 40.60 12.15
CA GLU A 99 13.70 41.95 12.71
C GLU A 99 15.14 42.43 12.42
#